data_AF-A0A963EIZ8-F1
#
_entry.id   AF-A0A963EIZ8-F1
#
_cell.length_a   1.000
_cell.length_b   1.000
_cell.length_c   1.000
_cell.angle_alpha   90.00
_cell.angle_beta   90.00
_cell.angle_gamma   90.00
#
_symmetry.space_group_name_H-M   'P 1'
#
loop_
_entity.id
_entity.type
_entity.pdbx_description
1 polymer ?
#
loop_
_entity_poly.entity_id
_entity_poly.type
_entity_poly.pdbx_seq_one_letter_code
_entity_poly.pdbx_strand_id
1 'polypeptide(L)' 'AYAFSRHPLKGNDTYLFIILTTRMMPPIVVIIPIFLMFRLTGLAGSYWGIILLYTAFNIPFSVWLVKSFFD' A
#
# COMPACT_ATOMS: atom_id res chain seq x y z
N ALA A 1 -8.70 8.12 0.13
CA ALA A 1 -8.50 9.45 0.74
C ALA A 1 -9.83 10.14 1.05
N TYR A 2 -10.63 10.52 0.05
CA TYR A 2 -11.91 11.25 0.27
C TYR A 2 -12.89 10.57 1.24
N ALA A 3 -13.12 9.25 1.10
CA ALA A 3 -14.01 8.50 1.97
C ALA A 3 -13.54 8.46 3.45
N PHE A 4 -12.23 8.44 3.69
CA PHE A 4 -11.64 8.40 5.04
C PHE A 4 -11.61 9.76 5.74
N SER A 5 -11.73 10.86 4.99
CA SER A 5 -11.84 12.22 5.53
C SER A 5 -13.31 12.59 5.81
N ARG A 6 -14.23 12.26 4.89
CA ARG A 6 -15.65 12.64 5.01
C ARG A 6 -16.47 11.73 5.92
N HIS A 7 -16.11 10.45 6.01
CA HIS A 7 -16.73 9.49 6.93
C HIS A 7 -15.67 9.03 7.94
N PRO A 8 -15.67 9.58 9.18
CA PRO A 8 -14.79 9.09 10.22
C PRO A 8 -15.23 7.68 10.61
N LEU A 9 -14.63 6.67 9.96
CA LEU A 9 -14.70 5.28 10.40
C LEU A 9 -14.10 5.21 11.81
N LYS A 10 -14.82 4.60 12.75
CA LYS A 10 -14.37 4.37 14.12
C LYS A 10 -13.02 3.60 14.06
N GLY A 11 -11.90 4.26 14.39
CA GLY A 11 -10.55 3.69 14.28
C GLY A 11 -9.63 4.29 13.21
N ASN A 12 -9.99 5.41 12.57
CA ASN A 12 -9.21 6.06 11.51
C ASN A 12 -7.72 6.24 11.85
N ASP A 13 -7.41 6.64 13.08
CA ASP A 13 -6.02 6.80 13.56
C ASP A 13 -5.27 5.47 13.69
N THR A 14 -5.96 4.40 14.10
CA THR A 14 -5.36 3.05 14.17
C THR A 14 -5.06 2.50 12.79
N TYR A 15 -5.93 2.73 11.80
CA TYR A 15 -5.67 2.31 10.41
C TYR A 15 -4.50 3.07 9.79
N LEU A 16 -4.38 4.39 10.04
CA LEU A 16 -3.24 5.18 9.59
C LEU A 16 -1.94 4.72 10.25
N PHE A 17 -1.98 4.44 11.56
CA PHE A 17 -0.83 3.93 12.28
C PHE A 17 -0.37 2.56 11.75
N ILE A 18 -1.28 1.61 11.53
CA ILE A 18 -0.98 0.31 10.93
C ILE A 18 -0.35 0.46 9.53
N ILE A 19 -0.90 1.33 8.70
CA ILE A 19 -0.37 1.59 7.35
C ILE A 19 1.08 2.12 7.41
N LEU A 20 1.36 3.03 8.34
CA LEU A 20 2.71 3.58 8.55
C LEU A 20 3.67 2.52 9.11
N THR A 21 3.26 1.71 10.08
CA THR A 21 4.10 0.63 10.64
C THR A 21 4.45 -0.41 9.58
N THR A 22 3.52 -0.74 8.68
CA THR A 22 3.77 -1.66 7.55
C THR A 22 4.87 -1.16 6.61
N ARG A 23 5.10 0.16 6.51
CA ARG A 23 6.19 0.75 5.71
C ARG A 23 7.55 0.72 6.40
N MET A 24 7.61 0.58 7.73
CA MET A 24 8.86 0.39 8.45
C MET A 24 9.39 -1.04 8.31
N MET A 25 8.55 -1.96 7.83
CA MET A 25 8.95 -3.32 7.52
C MET A 25 9.90 -3.32 6.30
N PRO A 26 11.00 -4.08 6.33
CA PRO A 26 11.96 -4.04 5.24
C PRO A 26 11.33 -4.57 3.95
N PRO A 27 11.39 -3.83 2.83
CA PRO A 27 10.77 -4.26 1.57
C PRO A 27 11.35 -5.59 1.05
N ILE A 28 12.60 -5.91 1.41
CA ILE A 28 13.26 -7.18 1.06
C ILE A 28 12.52 -8.41 1.62
N VAL A 29 11.85 -8.29 2.78
CA VAL A 29 11.13 -9.41 3.42
C VAL A 29 9.84 -9.73 2.66
N VAL A 30 9.24 -8.71 2.04
CA VAL A 30 7.98 -8.83 1.28
C VAL A 30 8.23 -9.24 -0.18
N ILE A 31 9.44 -9.03 -0.69
CA ILE A 31 9.76 -9.24 -2.11
C ILE A 31 9.71 -10.72 -2.52
N ILE A 32 10.17 -11.63 -1.66
CA ILE A 32 10.19 -13.08 -1.93
C ILE A 32 8.78 -13.65 -2.09
N PRO A 33 7.84 -13.45 -1.14
CA PRO A 33 6.48 -13.98 -1.29
C PRO A 33 5.73 -13.34 -2.46
N ILE A 34 5.91 -12.03 -2.70
CA ILE A 34 5.28 -11.38 -3.86
C ILE A 34 5.84 -11.92 -5.18
N PHE A 35 7.15 -12.16 -5.26
CA PHE A 35 7.76 -12.76 -6.45
C PHE A 35 7.20 -14.15 -6.73
N LEU A 36 6.99 -14.98 -5.69
CA LEU A 36 6.34 -16.28 -5.83
C LEU A 36 4.88 -16.14 -6.32
N MET A 37 4.11 -15.20 -5.79
CA MET A 37 2.76 -14.92 -6.27
C MET A 37 2.75 -14.50 -7.74
N PHE A 38 3.61 -13.57 -8.13
CA PHE A 38 3.71 -13.10 -9.52
C PHE A 38 4.17 -14.20 -10.47
N ARG A 39 4.99 -15.14 -10.00
CA ARG A 39 5.38 -16.32 -10.78
C ARG A 39 4.20 -17.26 -11.01
N LEU A 40 3.36 -17.47 -10.00
CA LEU A 40 2.14 -18.29 -10.13
C LEU A 40 1.11 -17.65 -11.05
N THR A 41 0.99 -16.33 -11.05
CA THR A 41 0.04 -15.59 -11.90
C THR A 41 0.61 -15.25 -13.29
N GLY A 42 1.84 -15.65 -13.61
CA GLY A 42 2.50 -15.30 -14.88
C GLY A 42 2.88 -13.83 -15.04
N LEU A 43 2.79 -13.02 -13.98
CA LEU A 43 3.14 -11.60 -13.96
C LEU A 43 4.65 -11.37 -13.74
N ALA A 44 5.39 -12.40 -13.34
CA ALA A 44 6.83 -12.34 -13.14
C ALA A 44 7.55 -11.93 -14.44
N GLY A 45 8.33 -10.84 -14.38
CA GLY A 45 9.06 -10.30 -15.54
C GLY A 45 8.23 -9.46 -16.50
N SER A 46 6.94 -9.23 -16.22
CA SER A 46 6.08 -8.35 -17.03
C SER A 46 6.08 -6.91 -16.49
N TYR A 47 5.87 -5.93 -17.38
CA TYR A 47 5.65 -4.53 -16.97
C TYR A 47 4.44 -4.39 -16.03
N TRP A 48 3.38 -5.17 -16.24
CA TRP A 48 2.20 -5.18 -15.38
C TRP A 48 2.50 -5.58 -13.94
N GLY A 49 3.32 -6.61 -13.74
CA GLY A 49 3.75 -7.01 -12.40
C GLY A 49 4.51 -5.89 -11.69
N ILE A 50 5.44 -5.24 -12.39
CA ILE A 50 6.22 -4.13 -11.84
C ILE A 50 5.32 -2.93 -11.52
N ILE A 51 4.41 -2.55 -12.42
CA ILE A 51 3.45 -1.46 -12.20
C ILE A 51 2.60 -1.75 -10.95
N LEU A 52 2.02 -2.95 -10.83
CA LEU A 52 1.20 -3.32 -9.68
C LEU A 52 2.00 -3.27 -8.36
N LEU A 53 3.23 -3.79 -8.38
CA LEU A 53 4.13 -3.74 -7.22
C LEU A 53 4.37 -2.30 -6.76
N TYR A 54 4.83 -1.43 -7.66
CA TYR A 54 5.12 -0.04 -7.33
C TYR A 54 3.86 0.70 -6.86
N THR A 55 2.72 0.45 -7.50
CA THR A 55 1.46 1.11 -7.15
C THR A 55 1.00 0.69 -5.76
N ALA A 56 1.01 -0.61 -5.44
CA ALA A 56 0.61 -1.15 -4.13
C ALA A 56 1.47 -0.60 -2.97
N PHE A 57 2.78 -0.45 -3.17
CA PHE A 57 3.67 0.11 -2.15
C PHE A 57 3.53 1.64 -1.99
N ASN A 58 3.13 2.36 -3.04
CA ASN A 58 3.02 3.83 -3.01
C ASN A 58 1.62 4.34 -2.63
N ILE A 59 0.55 3.61 -2.96
CA ILE A 59 -0.84 3.97 -2.63
C ILE A 59 -1.02 4.41 -1.17
N PRO A 60 -0.53 3.69 -0.15
CA PRO A 60 -0.83 4.02 1.24
C PRO A 60 -0.28 5.39 1.66
N PHE A 61 0.87 5.78 1.11
CA PHE A 61 1.45 7.09 1.34
C PHE A 61 0.74 8.20 0.59
N SER A 62 0.39 7.96 -0.68
CA SER A 62 -0.45 8.92 -1.41
C SER A 62 -1.79 9.13 -0.72
N VAL A 63 -2.40 8.08 -0.16
CA VAL A 63 -3.64 8.18 0.62
C VAL A 63 -3.43 8.98 1.92
N TRP A 64 -2.32 8.74 2.64
CA TRP A 64 -1.98 9.47 3.86
C TRP A 64 -1.75 10.96 3.59
N LEU A 65 -0.94 11.26 2.57
CA LEU A 65 -0.62 12.62 2.14
C LEU A 65 -1.89 13.36 1.72
N VAL A 66 -2.71 12.76 0.86
CA VAL A 66 -3.96 13.41 0.44
C VAL A 66 -4.95 13.54 1.61
N LYS A 67 -4.96 12.61 2.58
CA LYS A 67 -5.76 12.76 3.81
C LYS A 67 -5.30 13.97 4.63
N SER A 68 -4.00 14.20 4.80
CA SER A 68 -3.49 15.35 5.57
C SER A 68 -3.79 16.71 4.92
N PHE A 69 -4.15 16.75 3.63
CA PHE A 69 -4.63 17.96 2.96
C PHE A 69 -6.14 18.17 3.08
N PHE A 70 -6.91 17.10 3.33
CA PHE A 70 -8.36 17.17 3.48
C PHE A 70 -8.83 17.28 4.94
N ASP A 71 -8.01 16.83 5.91
CA ASP A 71 -8.14 17.18 7.33
C ASP A 71 -7.71 18.64 7.56
#